data_AF-A0A011W0A1-F1
#
_entry.id   AF-A0A011W0A1-F1
#
_cell.length_a   1.000
_cell.length_b   1.000
_cell.length_c   1.000
_cell.angle_alpha   90.00
_cell.angle_beta   90.00
_cell.angle_gamma   90.00
#
_symmetry.space_group_name_H-M   'P 1'
#
loop_
_entity.id
_entity.type
_entity.pdbx_description
1 polymer ?
#
loop_
_entity_poly.entity_id
_entity_poly.type
_entity_poly.pdbx_seq_one_letter_code
_entity_poly.pdbx_strand_id
1 'polypeptide(L)'
;MELDQDKINDIVKGNNRFLSAYSDHEPYFMYSFKKKIPDRELTEYYYDKLRYAVQNSEDLIKGMFRDEFYDFYGVDKTAVHSPEEMRDGLIFESFTVDMDDRSVAVYFSNPEFMFGHFIEVHWDKDWNLVFYWID
;
A
#
# COMPACT_ATOMS: atom_id res chain seq x y z
N MET A 1 10.59 1.78 -19.01
CA MET A 1 9.46 0.88 -19.30
C MET A 1 8.39 1.19 -18.28
N GLU A 2 7.16 1.37 -18.71
CA GLU A 2 6.05 1.67 -17.81
C GLU A 2 5.46 0.36 -17.27
N LEU A 3 4.84 0.40 -16.10
CA LEU A 3 4.11 -0.76 -15.59
C LEU A 3 2.86 -0.97 -16.45
N ASP A 4 2.65 -2.19 -16.90
CA ASP A 4 1.43 -2.61 -17.59
C ASP A 4 0.25 -2.60 -16.59
N GLN A 5 -0.68 -1.68 -16.82
CA GLN A 5 -1.87 -1.44 -16.00
C GLN A 5 -2.86 -2.61 -16.07
N ASP A 6 -2.99 -3.28 -17.21
CA ASP A 6 -3.85 -4.45 -17.37
C ASP A 6 -3.29 -5.62 -16.54
N LYS A 7 -1.96 -5.79 -16.53
CA LYS A 7 -1.28 -6.79 -15.69
C LYS A 7 -1.43 -6.48 -14.19
N ILE A 8 -1.38 -5.22 -13.79
CA ILE A 8 -1.67 -4.81 -12.39
C ILE A 8 -3.12 -5.15 -12.05
N ASN A 9 -4.07 -4.75 -12.89
CA ASN A 9 -5.48 -5.04 -12.70
C ASN A 9 -5.72 -6.55 -12.59
N ASP A 10 -5.07 -7.37 -13.41
CA ASP A 10 -5.16 -8.83 -13.32
C ASP A 10 -4.67 -9.41 -11.99
N ILE A 11 -3.71 -8.76 -11.34
CA ILE A 11 -3.20 -9.16 -10.02
C ILE A 11 -4.16 -8.74 -8.90
N VAL A 12 -4.68 -7.51 -8.94
CA VAL A 12 -5.49 -6.95 -7.83
C VAL A 12 -6.99 -7.18 -7.96
N LYS A 13 -7.49 -7.49 -9.17
CA LYS A 13 -8.93 -7.64 -9.42
C LYS A 13 -9.59 -8.61 -8.46
N GLY A 14 -10.74 -8.20 -7.92
CA GLY A 14 -11.51 -8.99 -6.98
C GLY A 14 -10.99 -8.98 -5.55
N ASN A 15 -9.86 -8.32 -5.25
CA ASN A 15 -9.43 -8.05 -3.89
C ASN A 15 -9.97 -6.68 -3.44
N ASN A 16 -10.84 -6.67 -2.44
CA ASN A 16 -11.46 -5.45 -1.90
C ASN A 16 -10.49 -4.58 -1.08
N ARG A 17 -9.28 -5.07 -0.78
CA ARG A 17 -8.22 -4.33 -0.10
C ARG A 17 -7.44 -3.40 -1.02
N PHE A 18 -7.59 -3.48 -2.34
CA PHE A 18 -6.74 -2.73 -3.27
C PHE A 18 -7.58 -1.79 -4.12
N LEU A 19 -7.10 -0.56 -4.32
CA LEU A 19 -7.68 0.32 -5.32
C LEU A 19 -7.52 -0.26 -6.73
N SER A 20 -8.47 0.08 -7.60
CA SER A 20 -8.39 -0.26 -9.02
C SER A 20 -7.11 0.30 -9.64
N ALA A 21 -6.50 -0.48 -10.54
CA ALA A 21 -5.37 -0.02 -11.35
C ALA A 21 -5.74 1.21 -12.19
N TYR A 22 -7.03 1.40 -12.50
CA TYR A 22 -7.57 2.53 -13.27
C TYR A 22 -8.09 3.68 -12.41
N SER A 23 -7.68 3.78 -11.14
CA SER A 23 -7.99 4.93 -10.30
C SER A 23 -7.24 6.18 -10.78
N ASP A 24 -7.88 7.35 -10.70
CA ASP A 24 -7.35 8.64 -11.17
C ASP A 24 -6.07 9.09 -10.45
N HIS A 25 -5.76 8.52 -9.29
CA HIS A 25 -4.61 8.91 -8.46
C HIS A 25 -3.31 8.16 -8.78
N GLU A 26 -3.27 7.35 -9.85
CA GLU A 26 -2.11 6.51 -10.24
C GLU A 26 -1.51 5.69 -9.07
N PRO A 27 -2.27 4.76 -8.47
CA PRO A 27 -1.90 4.11 -7.22
C PRO A 27 -0.69 3.16 -7.32
N TYR A 28 -0.21 2.84 -8.52
CA TYR A 28 0.79 1.80 -8.77
C TYR A 28 1.97 2.35 -9.58
N PHE A 29 3.13 2.50 -8.94
CA PHE A 29 4.33 3.01 -9.63
C PHE A 29 5.63 2.55 -9.00
N MET A 30 6.73 2.72 -9.74
CA MET A 30 8.10 2.58 -9.23
C MET A 30 8.76 3.94 -9.22
N TYR A 31 9.59 4.23 -8.22
CA TYR A 31 10.35 5.47 -8.15
C TYR A 31 11.85 5.21 -7.91
N SER A 32 12.67 6.21 -8.18
CA SER A 32 14.11 6.19 -7.90
C SER A 32 14.64 7.60 -7.71
N PHE A 33 15.37 7.81 -6.61
CA PHE A 33 16.09 9.05 -6.37
C PHE A 33 17.37 9.13 -7.23
N LYS A 34 17.89 7.97 -7.67
CA LYS A 34 19.05 7.88 -8.57
C LYS A 34 18.68 7.92 -10.06
N LYS A 35 17.41 8.21 -10.40
CA LYS A 35 16.90 8.27 -11.78
C LYS A 35 17.12 6.97 -12.55
N LYS A 36 17.00 5.82 -11.87
CA LYS A 36 17.02 4.52 -12.55
C LYS A 36 15.83 4.41 -13.50
N ILE A 37 16.05 3.76 -14.63
CA ILE A 37 15.00 3.38 -15.56
C ILE A 37 14.69 1.90 -15.29
N PRO A 38 13.42 1.52 -15.05
CA PRO A 38 13.07 0.13 -14.81
C PRO A 38 13.36 -0.72 -16.04
N ASP A 39 14.03 -1.84 -15.79
CA ASP A 39 14.27 -2.91 -16.74
C ASP A 39 13.28 -4.07 -16.51
N ARG A 40 13.40 -5.13 -17.31
CA ARG A 40 12.51 -6.29 -17.22
C ARG A 40 12.59 -7.00 -15.87
N GLU A 41 13.76 -7.08 -15.25
CA GLU A 41 13.92 -7.75 -13.96
C GLU A 41 13.21 -6.96 -12.86
N LEU A 42 13.38 -5.64 -12.82
CA LEU A 42 12.71 -4.76 -11.86
C LEU A 42 11.19 -4.76 -12.05
N THR A 43 10.71 -4.77 -13.29
CA THR A 43 9.26 -4.85 -13.56
C THR A 43 8.66 -6.18 -13.13
N GLU A 44 9.31 -7.32 -13.37
CA GLU A 44 8.80 -8.60 -12.83
C GLU A 44 8.90 -8.65 -11.30
N TYR A 45 9.96 -8.09 -10.70
CA TYR A 45 10.07 -7.95 -9.26
C TYR A 45 8.91 -7.16 -8.66
N TYR A 46 8.51 -6.05 -9.29
CA TYR A 46 7.34 -5.27 -8.89
C TYR A 46 6.08 -6.14 -8.87
N TYR A 47 5.82 -6.89 -9.95
CA TYR A 47 4.63 -7.74 -10.03
C TYR A 47 4.65 -8.88 -9.00
N ASP A 48 5.80 -9.46 -8.71
CA ASP A 48 5.93 -10.48 -7.68
C ASP A 48 5.65 -9.91 -6.28
N LYS A 49 6.13 -8.70 -6.00
CA LYS A 49 5.83 -7.99 -4.75
C LYS A 49 4.35 -7.64 -4.62
N LEU A 50 3.72 -7.16 -5.69
CA LEU A 50 2.29 -6.87 -5.70
C LEU A 50 1.46 -8.14 -5.48
N ARG A 51 1.79 -9.26 -6.16
CA ARG A 51 1.11 -10.54 -5.93
C ARG A 51 1.25 -11.02 -4.49
N TYR A 52 2.44 -10.89 -3.92
CA TYR A 52 2.66 -11.23 -2.52
C TYR A 52 1.78 -10.36 -1.60
N ALA A 53 1.71 -9.05 -1.84
CA ALA A 53 0.87 -8.16 -1.05
C ALA A 53 -0.62 -8.52 -1.14
N VAL A 54 -1.12 -8.84 -2.35
CA VAL A 54 -2.50 -9.29 -2.55
C VAL A 54 -2.79 -10.60 -1.82
N GLN A 55 -1.84 -11.54 -1.80
CA GLN A 55 -2.02 -12.84 -1.14
C GLN A 55 -1.91 -12.76 0.39
N ASN A 56 -1.20 -11.77 0.92
CA ASN A 56 -0.87 -11.65 2.34
C ASN A 56 -1.40 -10.34 2.95
N SER A 57 -2.43 -9.73 2.34
CA SER A 57 -2.91 -8.40 2.68
C SER A 57 -3.30 -8.28 4.15
N GLU A 58 -4.02 -9.27 4.69
CA GLU A 58 -4.45 -9.28 6.09
C GLU A 58 -3.26 -9.34 7.06
N ASP A 59 -2.24 -10.14 6.76
CA ASP A 59 -1.07 -10.29 7.62
C ASP A 59 -0.16 -9.05 7.56
N LEU A 60 -0.03 -8.43 6.39
CA LEU A 60 0.68 -7.16 6.23
C LEU A 60 0.00 -6.03 7.00
N ILE A 61 -1.33 -5.91 6.89
CA ILE A 61 -2.11 -4.92 7.65
C ILE A 61 -1.97 -5.17 9.15
N LYS A 62 -2.15 -6.41 9.62
CA LYS A 62 -1.97 -6.75 11.04
C LYS A 62 -0.56 -6.48 11.55
N GLY A 63 0.46 -6.72 10.73
CA GLY A 63 1.86 -6.51 11.11
C GLY A 63 2.25 -5.04 11.23
N MET A 64 1.68 -4.17 10.38
CA MET A 64 1.97 -2.73 10.40
C MET A 64 1.07 -1.95 11.36
N PHE A 65 -0.16 -2.42 11.61
CA PHE A 65 -1.13 -1.67 12.41
C PHE A 65 -0.65 -1.47 13.85
N ARG A 66 -0.93 -0.30 14.40
CA ARG A 66 -0.70 0.07 15.80
C ARG A 66 -1.99 0.65 16.34
N ASP A 67 -2.40 0.24 17.53
CA ASP A 67 -3.65 0.73 18.13
C ASP A 67 -3.68 2.26 18.28
N GLU A 68 -2.49 2.87 18.43
CA GLU A 68 -2.31 4.33 18.48
C GLU A 68 -2.76 5.07 17.20
N PHE A 69 -2.86 4.38 16.05
CA PHE A 69 -3.41 4.98 14.83
C PHE A 69 -4.88 5.37 14.99
N TYR A 70 -5.64 4.64 15.82
CA TYR A 70 -7.04 4.96 16.11
C TYR A 70 -7.20 6.29 16.86
N ASP A 71 -6.17 6.72 17.59
CA ASP A 71 -6.18 7.98 18.33
C ASP A 71 -5.73 9.20 17.51
N PHE A 72 -5.40 8.99 16.24
CA PHE A 72 -5.06 10.05 15.32
C PHE A 72 -6.25 10.99 15.07
N TYR A 73 -6.00 12.31 15.03
CA TYR A 73 -7.07 13.31 14.94
C TYR A 73 -7.87 13.23 13.63
N GLY A 74 -7.26 12.70 12.58
CA GLY A 74 -7.88 12.51 11.27
C GLY A 74 -8.83 11.30 11.19
N VAL A 75 -8.95 10.52 12.27
CA VAL A 75 -9.85 9.37 12.34
C VAL A 75 -11.26 9.80 12.77
N ASP A 76 -12.25 9.56 11.92
CA ASP A 76 -13.66 9.79 12.27
C ASP A 76 -14.19 8.66 13.17
N LYS A 77 -14.13 8.90 14.48
CA LYS A 77 -14.61 7.96 15.51
C LYS A 77 -16.13 7.76 15.54
N THR A 78 -16.89 8.47 14.69
CA THR A 78 -18.33 8.23 14.48
C THR A 78 -18.60 7.25 13.34
N ALA A 79 -17.62 7.05 12.45
CA ALA A 79 -17.65 6.09 11.36
C ALA A 79 -16.95 4.77 11.73
N VAL A 80 -15.91 4.82 12.59
CA VAL A 80 -15.17 3.65 13.06
C VAL A 80 -15.01 3.64 14.59
N HIS A 81 -15.46 2.57 15.24
CA HIS A 81 -15.73 2.56 16.68
C HIS A 81 -14.65 1.87 17.51
N SER A 82 -13.65 1.26 16.87
CA SER A 82 -12.54 0.58 17.55
C SER A 82 -11.28 0.51 16.69
N PRO A 83 -10.10 0.35 17.30
CA PRO A 83 -8.86 0.05 16.57
C PRO A 83 -8.97 -1.18 15.67
N GLU A 84 -9.67 -2.22 16.12
CA GLU A 84 -9.86 -3.44 15.34
C GLU A 84 -10.71 -3.20 14.09
N GLU A 85 -11.81 -2.45 14.22
CA GLU A 85 -12.66 -2.07 13.09
C GLU A 85 -11.89 -1.18 12.10
N MET A 86 -11.06 -0.26 12.61
CA MET A 86 -10.19 0.57 11.78
C MET A 86 -9.22 -0.28 10.98
N ARG A 87 -8.46 -1.17 11.64
CA ARG A 87 -7.55 -2.10 10.99
C ARG A 87 -8.26 -2.92 9.91
N ASP A 88 -9.41 -3.48 10.26
CA ASP A 88 -10.17 -4.36 9.36
C ASP A 88 -10.84 -3.59 8.22
N GLY A 89 -10.91 -2.26 8.30
CA GLY A 89 -11.40 -1.37 7.24
C GLY A 89 -10.31 -0.81 6.32
N LEU A 90 -9.03 -0.92 6.65
CA LEU A 90 -7.95 -0.35 5.84
C LEU A 90 -7.84 -1.02 4.46
N ILE A 91 -7.51 -0.20 3.45
CA ILE A 91 -7.22 -0.61 2.08
C ILE A 91 -5.86 -0.05 1.65
N PHE A 92 -5.19 -0.74 0.73
CA PHE A 92 -4.04 -0.27 -0.03
C PHE A 92 -4.50 0.78 -1.05
N GLU A 93 -4.29 2.05 -0.73
CA GLU A 93 -4.51 3.16 -1.65
C GLU A 93 -3.36 3.33 -2.63
N SER A 94 -2.16 2.88 -2.27
CA SER A 94 -1.02 2.87 -3.18
C SER A 94 -0.15 1.64 -3.00
N PHE A 95 0.62 1.30 -4.02
CA PHE A 95 1.64 0.27 -3.96
C PHE A 95 2.85 0.67 -4.80
N THR A 96 3.96 0.92 -4.12
CA THR A 96 5.16 1.45 -4.75
C THR A 96 6.39 0.63 -4.41
N VAL A 97 7.36 0.59 -5.33
CA VAL A 97 8.67 -0.03 -5.12
C VAL A 97 9.76 1.00 -5.38
N ASP A 98 10.67 1.16 -4.43
CA ASP A 98 11.90 1.93 -4.62
C ASP A 98 12.88 1.09 -5.45
N MET A 99 13.23 1.56 -6.65
CA MET A 99 14.18 0.86 -7.51
C MET A 99 15.63 0.92 -6.98
N ASP A 100 15.94 1.79 -6.03
CA ASP A 100 17.28 1.99 -5.51
C ASP A 100 17.71 0.91 -4.53
N ASP A 101 16.80 0.46 -3.66
CA ASP A 101 17.05 -0.57 -2.64
C ASP A 101 16.03 -1.73 -2.64
N ARG A 102 15.03 -1.68 -3.54
CA ARG A 102 13.97 -2.68 -3.71
C ARG A 102 13.00 -2.78 -2.52
N SER A 103 12.93 -1.74 -1.69
CA SER A 103 11.90 -1.58 -0.66
C SER A 103 10.52 -1.36 -1.26
N VAL A 104 9.49 -1.60 -0.46
CA VAL A 104 8.08 -1.42 -0.80
C VAL A 104 7.50 -0.33 0.10
N ALA A 105 6.85 0.67 -0.50
CA ALA A 105 6.11 1.68 0.24
C ALA A 105 4.63 1.68 -0.16
N VAL A 106 3.76 1.79 0.82
CA VAL A 106 2.30 1.69 0.68
C VAL A 106 1.64 2.78 1.50
N TYR A 107 0.57 3.36 0.96
CA TYR A 107 -0.39 4.15 1.72
C TYR A 107 -1.62 3.31 2.03
N PHE A 108 -1.94 3.22 3.31
CA PHE A 108 -3.18 2.63 3.80
C PHE A 108 -4.13 3.73 4.24
N SER A 109 -5.39 3.63 3.86
CA SER A 109 -6.43 4.49 4.42
C SER A 109 -7.80 3.82 4.29
N ASN A 110 -8.84 4.55 4.65
CA ASN A 110 -10.19 4.29 4.19
C ASN A 110 -10.93 5.64 4.10
N PRO A 111 -11.49 6.03 2.95
CA PRO A 111 -12.13 7.34 2.78
C PRO A 111 -13.34 7.57 3.70
N GLU A 112 -13.94 6.52 4.25
CA GLU A 112 -15.07 6.62 5.18
C GLU A 112 -14.66 7.15 6.57
N PHE A 113 -13.43 6.89 7.00
CA PHE A 113 -12.97 7.28 8.35
C PHE A 113 -11.58 7.93 8.41
N MET A 114 -10.87 8.06 7.28
CA MET A 114 -9.57 8.75 7.15
C MET A 114 -9.57 9.71 5.95
N PHE A 115 -10.62 10.53 5.81
CA PHE A 115 -10.72 11.43 4.66
C PHE A 115 -9.55 12.44 4.61
N GLY A 116 -8.74 12.36 3.56
CA GLY A 116 -7.56 13.22 3.38
C GLY A 116 -6.35 12.81 4.23
N HIS A 117 -6.40 11.64 4.85
CA HIS A 117 -5.42 11.11 5.80
C HIS A 117 -4.99 9.71 5.40
N PHE A 118 -3.75 9.31 5.72
CA PHE A 118 -3.23 7.98 5.36
C PHE A 118 -2.14 7.52 6.32
N ILE A 119 -1.94 6.20 6.37
CA ILE A 119 -0.80 5.56 7.03
C ILE A 119 0.19 5.18 5.94
N GLU A 120 1.34 5.81 5.94
CA GLU A 120 2.49 5.41 5.14
C GLU A 120 3.23 4.27 5.82
N VAL A 121 3.56 3.22 5.07
CA VAL A 121 4.29 2.06 5.57
C VAL A 121 5.37 1.64 4.60
N HIS A 122 6.56 1.38 5.13
CA HIS A 122 7.73 0.95 4.38
C HIS A 122 8.20 -0.41 4.87
N TRP A 123 8.38 -1.32 3.93
CA TRP A 123 9.05 -2.60 4.13
C TRP A 123 10.33 -2.68 3.31
N ASP A 124 11.35 -3.34 3.85
CA ASP A 124 12.52 -3.69 3.04
C ASP A 124 12.16 -4.76 2.00
N LYS A 125 13.15 -5.11 1.17
CA LYS A 125 13.01 -6.13 0.12
C LYS A 125 12.61 -7.52 0.66
N ASP A 126 12.75 -7.78 1.96
CA ASP A 126 12.48 -9.07 2.60
C ASP A 126 11.18 -9.01 3.44
N TRP A 127 10.37 -7.95 3.27
CA TRP A 127 9.14 -7.68 4.03
C TRP A 127 9.34 -7.45 5.52
N ASN A 128 10.53 -7.02 5.95
CA ASN A 128 10.71 -6.51 7.31
C ASN A 128 10.20 -5.08 7.37
N LEU A 129 9.36 -4.78 8.37
CA LEU A 129 8.84 -3.44 8.58
C LEU A 129 9.98 -2.51 8.98
N VAL A 130 10.20 -1.46 8.19
CA VAL A 130 11.28 -0.48 8.40
C VAL A 130 10.74 0.76 9.11
N PHE A 131 9.59 1.25 8.64
CA PHE A 131 9.04 2.52 9.07
C PHE A 131 7.53 2.56 8.83
N TYR A 132 6.85 3.34 9.66
CA TYR A 132 5.47 3.73 9.45
C TYR A 132 5.28 5.17 9.92
N TRP A 133 4.32 5.86 9.32
CA TRP A 133 3.88 7.20 9.71
C TRP A 133 2.41 7.39 9.36
N ILE A 134 1.73 8.27 10.08
CA ILE A 134 0.32 8.59 9.84
C ILE A 134 0.19 10.11 9.66
N ASP A 135 -0.48 10.51 8.58
CA ASP A 135 -0.83 11.89 8.23
C ASP A 135 -2.33 12.09 8.18
#